data_AF-A0A931T1E9-F1
#
_entry.id   AF-A0A931T1E9-F1
#
_cell.length_a   1.000
_cell.length_b   1.000
_cell.length_c   1.000
_cell.angle_alpha   90.00
_cell.angle_beta   90.00
_cell.angle_gamma   90.00
#
_symmetry.space_group_name_H-M   'P 1'
#
loop_
_entity.id
_entity.type
_entity.pdbx_description
1 polymer ?
#
loop_
_entity_poly.entity_id
_entity_poly.type
_entity_poly.pdbx_seq_one_letter_code
_entity_poly.pdbx_strand_id
1 'polypeptide(L)'
;MRRLAEVLEAISGTTGKLAKRDFVADYLKTLTDDELRIACTYMTGSPFPAGDGRALNVGWSAIVEALLDVSGATDEAVDQSYLRHGDLGAVAHELLQQKRHAPLFRTPLRLQAVDAAFTRMAASSGKGSRQVKLDGMRALLADADPLEAKYLIRIITSDLRVGLKEGLLEEAIAKAFDAPVEAVRRANMLVSDVGMVAVMARHGTLDVATLTLFRPFHFMLAETVFSPEEPFEPLGRGEGDGGRPTSLFVEDKYDGIRAQVHYDGTRL
;
A
#
# COMPACT_ATOMS: atom_id res chain seq x y z
N MET A 1 -0.26 -15.06 -2.87
CA MET A 1 0.24 -14.38 -1.66
C MET A 1 1.70 -14.75 -1.39
N ARG A 2 2.05 -16.04 -1.36
CA ARG A 2 3.44 -16.50 -1.15
C ARG A 2 4.54 -15.70 -1.87
N ARG A 3 4.45 -15.57 -3.20
CA ARG A 3 5.46 -14.83 -3.99
C ARG A 3 5.56 -13.34 -3.59
N LEU A 4 4.45 -12.70 -3.24
CA LEU A 4 4.45 -11.33 -2.70
C LEU A 4 5.22 -11.28 -1.37
N ALA A 5 4.94 -12.21 -0.47
CA ALA A 5 5.58 -12.29 0.84
C ALA A 5 7.11 -12.52 0.71
N GLU A 6 7.54 -13.36 -0.22
CA GLU A 6 8.96 -13.59 -0.52
C GLU A 6 9.65 -12.34 -1.08
N VAL A 7 8.99 -11.61 -1.98
CA VAL A 7 9.51 -10.35 -2.54
C VAL A 7 9.62 -9.29 -1.44
N LEU A 8 8.61 -9.15 -0.58
CA LEU A 8 8.64 -8.22 0.55
C LEU A 8 9.75 -8.58 1.55
N GLU A 9 10.02 -9.87 1.78
CA GLU A 9 11.13 -10.32 2.63
C GLU A 9 12.48 -9.98 2.02
N ALA A 10 12.67 -10.24 0.72
CA ALA A 10 13.88 -9.89 0.00
C ALA A 10 14.15 -8.38 0.04
N ILE A 11 13.11 -7.56 -0.14
CA ILE A 11 13.19 -6.09 -0.04
C ILE A 11 13.57 -5.67 1.38
N SER A 12 13.00 -6.30 2.41
CA SER A 12 13.31 -6.01 3.81
C SER A 12 14.77 -6.30 4.16
N GLY A 13 15.35 -7.36 3.61
CA GLY A 13 16.76 -7.73 3.81
C GLY A 13 17.76 -6.92 2.96
N THR A 14 17.28 -6.08 2.05
CA THR A 14 18.13 -5.32 1.11
C THR A 14 18.27 -3.87 1.55
N THR A 15 19.47 -3.29 1.42
CA THR A 15 19.72 -1.86 1.71
C THR A 15 19.70 -0.99 0.45
N GLY A 16 20.13 -1.53 -0.69
CA GLY A 16 20.24 -0.79 -1.95
C GLY A 16 18.88 -0.48 -2.61
N LYS A 17 18.60 0.82 -2.83
CA LYS A 17 17.36 1.29 -3.48
C LYS A 17 17.13 0.64 -4.86
N LEU A 18 18.17 0.58 -5.70
CA LEU A 18 18.06 0.01 -7.06
C LEU A 18 17.74 -1.48 -7.03
N ALA A 19 18.36 -2.25 -6.14
CA ALA A 19 18.07 -3.67 -5.99
C ALA A 19 16.61 -3.92 -5.53
N LYS A 20 16.11 -3.12 -4.59
CA LYS A 20 14.69 -3.16 -4.19
C LYS A 20 13.75 -2.89 -5.35
N ARG A 21 14.02 -1.81 -6.12
CA ARG A 21 13.24 -1.47 -7.32
C ARG A 21 13.20 -2.65 -8.30
N ASP A 22 14.35 -3.30 -8.51
CA ASP A 22 14.48 -4.37 -9.48
C ASP A 22 13.74 -5.63 -9.03
N PHE A 23 13.82 -6.02 -7.75
CA PHE A 23 12.99 -7.11 -7.20
C PHE A 23 11.48 -6.87 -7.39
N VAL A 24 11.03 -5.65 -7.12
CA VAL A 24 9.62 -5.30 -7.33
C VAL A 24 9.28 -5.37 -8.81
N ALA A 25 10.06 -4.71 -9.68
CA ALA A 25 9.77 -4.64 -11.11
C ALA A 25 9.68 -6.03 -11.76
N ASP A 26 10.60 -6.93 -11.41
CA ASP A 26 10.61 -8.29 -11.95
C ASP A 26 9.42 -9.11 -11.44
N TYR A 27 9.01 -8.91 -10.18
CA TYR A 27 7.79 -9.53 -9.66
C TYR A 27 6.54 -9.04 -10.40
N LEU A 28 6.37 -7.72 -10.60
CA LEU A 28 5.20 -7.12 -11.25
C LEU A 28 4.97 -7.64 -12.68
N LYS A 29 6.04 -7.91 -13.43
CA LYS A 29 5.96 -8.47 -14.79
C LYS A 29 5.31 -9.86 -14.84
N THR A 30 5.35 -10.60 -13.73
CA THR A 30 4.84 -11.99 -13.68
C THR A 30 3.36 -12.11 -13.30
N LEU A 31 2.70 -11.00 -13.03
CA LEU A 31 1.32 -10.98 -12.50
C LEU A 31 0.30 -10.80 -13.62
N THR A 32 -0.88 -11.38 -13.46
CA THR A 32 -2.07 -10.95 -14.23
C THR A 32 -2.50 -9.53 -13.83
N ASP A 33 -3.38 -8.88 -14.60
CA ASP A 33 -3.81 -7.50 -14.28
C ASP A 33 -4.51 -7.40 -12.91
N ASP A 34 -5.35 -8.38 -12.57
CA ASP A 34 -6.02 -8.44 -11.27
C ASP A 34 -5.01 -8.61 -10.13
N GLU A 35 -4.03 -9.50 -10.29
CA GLU A 35 -2.98 -9.71 -9.31
C GLU A 35 -2.05 -8.50 -9.20
N LEU A 36 -1.74 -7.85 -10.32
CA LEU A 36 -0.92 -6.65 -10.38
C LEU A 36 -1.56 -5.54 -9.56
N ARG A 37 -2.85 -5.27 -9.79
CA ARG A 37 -3.61 -4.27 -9.04
C ARG A 37 -3.53 -4.54 -7.54
N ILE A 38 -3.86 -5.77 -7.11
CA ILE A 38 -3.89 -6.15 -5.69
C ILE A 38 -2.49 -6.08 -5.08
N ALA A 39 -1.47 -6.62 -5.75
CA ALA A 39 -0.11 -6.66 -5.25
C ALA A 39 0.48 -5.27 -5.06
N CYS A 40 0.28 -4.37 -6.02
CA CYS A 40 0.73 -2.97 -5.91
C CYS A 40 0.05 -2.26 -4.73
N THR A 41 -1.25 -2.48 -4.52
CA THR A 41 -1.94 -1.96 -3.31
C THR A 41 -1.31 -2.51 -2.04
N TYR A 42 -1.11 -3.83 -1.92
CA TYR A 42 -0.53 -4.41 -0.71
C TYR A 42 0.92 -4.00 -0.48
N MET A 43 1.66 -3.67 -1.53
CA MET A 43 3.03 -3.16 -1.45
C MET A 43 3.12 -1.72 -0.89
N THR A 44 2.03 -0.95 -0.87
CA THR A 44 1.98 0.31 -0.09
C THR A 44 1.78 0.08 1.39
N GLY A 45 1.47 -1.17 1.76
CA GLY A 45 1.18 -1.59 3.13
C GLY A 45 -0.26 -1.41 3.54
N SER A 46 -1.16 -1.09 2.62
CA SER A 46 -2.58 -0.95 2.91
C SER A 46 -3.38 -2.12 2.30
N PRO A 47 -4.49 -2.55 2.94
CA PRO A 47 -5.42 -3.50 2.33
C PRO A 47 -6.21 -2.89 1.16
N PHE A 48 -6.30 -1.56 1.07
CA PHE A 48 -7.05 -0.84 0.03
C PHE A 48 -6.23 0.32 -0.55
N PRO A 49 -6.49 0.74 -1.80
CA PRO A 49 -5.83 1.90 -2.41
C PRO A 49 -6.01 3.18 -1.57
N ALA A 50 -5.07 4.13 -1.67
CA ALA A 50 -5.15 5.39 -0.91
C ALA A 50 -6.41 6.20 -1.23
N GLY A 51 -6.90 6.13 -2.47
CA GLY A 51 -8.14 6.77 -2.90
C GLY A 51 -9.41 6.05 -2.44
N ASP A 52 -9.31 4.91 -1.75
CA ASP A 52 -10.43 4.15 -1.26
C ASP A 52 -10.72 4.48 0.21
N GLY A 53 -11.95 4.92 0.50
CA GLY A 53 -12.36 5.29 1.87
C GLY A 53 -12.58 4.09 2.81
N ARG A 54 -12.43 2.85 2.33
CA ARG A 54 -12.58 1.65 3.15
C ARG A 54 -11.39 1.46 4.09
N ALA A 55 -11.68 1.00 5.30
CA ALA A 55 -10.68 0.56 6.26
C ALA A 55 -11.10 -0.77 6.88
N LEU A 56 -10.16 -1.67 7.13
CA LEU A 56 -10.45 -2.93 7.83
C LEU A 56 -10.90 -2.68 9.27
N ASN A 57 -10.38 -1.65 9.93
CA ASN A 57 -10.68 -1.31 11.33
C ASN A 57 -10.57 -2.55 12.24
N VAL A 58 -9.44 -3.25 12.12
CA VAL A 58 -9.08 -4.41 12.94
C VAL A 58 -8.08 -3.95 13.97
N GLY A 59 -8.46 -4.05 15.25
CA GLY A 59 -7.59 -3.67 16.36
C GLY A 59 -6.68 -4.82 16.82
N TRP A 60 -5.65 -4.44 17.58
CA TRP A 60 -4.69 -5.33 18.23
C TRP A 60 -5.32 -6.59 18.83
N SER A 61 -6.35 -6.43 19.67
CA SER A 61 -6.96 -7.54 20.40
C SER A 61 -7.57 -8.60 19.50
N ALA A 62 -8.15 -8.21 18.36
CA ALA A 62 -8.73 -9.15 17.41
C ALA A 62 -7.63 -9.92 16.64
N ILE A 63 -6.49 -9.28 16.35
CA ILE A 63 -5.34 -9.93 15.71
C ILE A 63 -4.73 -10.97 16.66
N VAL A 64 -4.50 -10.58 17.92
CA VAL A 64 -3.95 -11.48 18.94
C VAL A 64 -4.88 -12.67 19.18
N GLU A 65 -6.19 -12.43 19.32
CA GLU A 65 -7.18 -13.51 19.46
C GLU A 65 -7.11 -14.49 18.28
N ALA A 66 -7.10 -14.00 17.03
CA ALA A 66 -6.97 -14.86 15.86
C ALA A 66 -5.64 -15.63 15.82
N LEU A 67 -4.54 -15.02 16.26
CA LEU A 67 -3.24 -15.68 16.32
C LEU A 67 -3.20 -16.79 17.35
N LEU A 68 -3.73 -16.57 18.55
CA LEU A 68 -3.83 -17.58 19.59
C LEU A 68 -4.63 -18.79 19.10
N ASP A 69 -5.80 -18.55 18.50
CA ASP A 69 -6.66 -19.60 17.97
C ASP A 69 -5.98 -20.44 16.88
N VAL A 70 -5.26 -19.79 15.96
CA VAL A 70 -4.68 -20.47 14.80
C VAL A 70 -3.34 -21.14 15.13
N SER A 71 -2.52 -20.53 15.99
CA SER A 71 -1.21 -21.05 16.37
C SER A 71 -1.28 -22.09 17.51
N GLY A 72 -2.30 -22.00 18.37
CA GLY A 72 -2.36 -22.74 19.62
C GLY A 72 -1.36 -22.25 20.67
N ALA A 73 -0.79 -21.06 20.48
CA ALA A 73 0.11 -20.43 21.44
C ALA A 73 -0.64 -19.91 22.68
N THR A 74 0.09 -19.59 23.74
CA THR A 74 -0.46 -18.92 24.93
C THR A 74 -0.23 -17.42 24.84
N ASP A 75 -0.99 -16.64 25.64
CA ASP A 75 -0.79 -15.19 25.76
C ASP A 75 0.66 -14.84 26.15
N GLU A 76 1.28 -15.61 27.05
CA GLU A 76 2.68 -15.39 27.43
C GLU A 76 3.64 -15.56 26.26
N ALA A 77 3.37 -16.51 25.36
CA ALA A 77 4.19 -16.71 24.17
C ALA A 77 4.08 -15.52 23.19
N VAL A 78 2.87 -14.97 23.02
CA VAL A 78 2.63 -13.74 22.24
C VAL A 78 3.40 -12.58 22.85
N ASP A 79 3.27 -12.35 24.15
CA ASP A 79 3.92 -11.24 24.85
C ASP A 79 5.44 -11.33 24.76
N GLN A 80 6.02 -12.52 25.01
CA GLN A 80 7.46 -12.74 24.91
C GLN A 80 7.98 -12.53 23.48
N SER A 81 7.24 -13.00 22.47
CA SER A 81 7.58 -12.77 21.07
C SER A 81 7.49 -11.28 20.71
N TYR A 82 6.46 -10.59 21.19
CA TYR A 82 6.29 -9.17 20.93
C TYR A 82 7.37 -8.33 21.60
N LEU A 83 7.79 -8.67 22.82
CA LEU A 83 8.92 -8.00 23.49
C LEU A 83 10.24 -8.14 22.72
N ARG A 84 10.46 -9.26 22.02
CA ARG A 84 11.65 -9.46 21.18
C ARG A 84 11.59 -8.68 19.87
N HIS A 85 10.40 -8.57 19.26
CA HIS A 85 10.29 -8.11 17.87
C HIS A 85 9.63 -6.74 17.70
N GLY A 86 8.75 -6.32 18.60
CA GLY A 86 7.99 -5.06 18.53
C GLY A 86 7.10 -4.94 17.29
N ASP A 87 6.66 -6.07 16.72
CA ASP A 87 5.93 -6.18 15.46
C ASP A 87 5.03 -7.44 15.46
N LEU A 88 3.72 -7.27 15.30
CA LEU A 88 2.79 -8.40 15.23
C LEU A 88 3.01 -9.30 14.02
N GLY A 89 3.54 -8.76 12.91
CA GLY A 89 3.88 -9.58 11.75
C GLY A 89 4.97 -10.60 12.10
N ALA A 90 6.06 -10.13 12.73
CA ALA A 90 7.12 -11.00 13.21
C ALA A 90 6.65 -11.98 14.29
N VAL A 91 5.77 -11.55 15.20
CA VAL A 91 5.14 -12.45 16.18
C VAL A 91 4.38 -13.58 15.47
N ALA A 92 3.52 -13.25 14.50
CA ALA A 92 2.79 -14.26 13.75
C ALA A 92 3.69 -15.24 12.99
N HIS A 93 4.77 -14.73 12.39
CA HIS A 93 5.78 -15.56 11.77
C HIS A 93 6.37 -16.57 12.77
N GLU A 94 6.81 -16.10 13.94
CA GLU A 94 7.39 -16.95 14.97
C GLU A 94 6.39 -18.00 15.49
N LEU A 95 5.19 -17.58 15.86
CA LEU A 95 4.18 -18.47 16.44
C LEU A 95 3.70 -19.54 15.45
N LEU A 96 3.54 -19.19 14.18
CA LEU A 96 3.12 -20.16 13.15
C LEU A 96 4.24 -21.11 12.73
N GLN A 97 5.51 -20.74 12.91
CA GLN A 97 6.64 -21.67 12.75
C GLN A 97 6.67 -22.73 13.86
N GLN A 98 6.26 -22.36 15.06
CA GLN A 98 6.23 -23.25 16.23
C GLN A 98 5.00 -24.16 16.28
N LYS A 99 4.06 -23.99 15.33
CA LYS A 99 2.84 -24.78 15.24
C LYS A 99 3.16 -26.26 15.03
N ARG A 100 2.94 -27.06 16.08
CA ARG A 100 3.26 -28.51 16.12
C ARG A 100 2.46 -29.33 15.11
N HIS A 101 1.27 -28.87 14.72
CA HIS A 101 0.39 -29.55 13.78
C HIS A 101 0.11 -28.67 12.57
N ALA A 102 0.80 -28.94 11.47
CA ALA A 102 0.41 -28.40 10.17
C ALA A 102 -0.88 -29.11 9.72
N PRO A 103 -1.87 -28.39 9.16
CA PRO A 103 -3.02 -29.03 8.55
C PRO A 103 -2.55 -29.97 7.42
N LEU A 104 -3.20 -31.14 7.30
CA LEU A 104 -2.90 -32.15 6.28
C LEU A 104 -3.05 -31.60 4.85
N PHE A 105 -3.92 -30.62 4.65
CA PHE A 105 -4.11 -29.91 3.40
C PHE A 105 -4.13 -28.41 3.69
N ARG A 106 -3.41 -27.64 2.87
CA ARG A 106 -3.48 -26.17 2.84
C ARG A 106 -4.00 -25.74 1.48
N THR A 107 -4.91 -24.77 1.47
CA THR A 107 -5.28 -24.11 0.23
C THR A 107 -4.29 -22.97 -0.02
N PRO A 108 -3.54 -22.95 -1.14
CA PRO A 108 -2.62 -21.86 -1.41
C PRO A 108 -3.34 -20.51 -1.41
N LEU A 109 -2.81 -19.57 -0.62
CA LEU A 109 -3.43 -18.26 -0.43
C LEU A 109 -3.23 -17.39 -1.69
N ARG A 110 -4.30 -17.25 -2.49
CA ARG A 110 -4.30 -16.41 -3.70
C ARG A 110 -4.54 -14.94 -3.37
N LEU A 111 -3.94 -14.01 -4.12
CA LEU A 111 -4.10 -12.57 -3.88
C LEU A 111 -5.56 -12.15 -3.95
N GLN A 112 -6.29 -12.64 -4.95
CA GLN A 112 -7.73 -12.38 -5.13
C GLN A 112 -8.57 -12.90 -3.96
N ALA A 113 -8.18 -14.03 -3.35
CA ALA A 113 -8.88 -14.58 -2.20
C ALA A 113 -8.69 -13.70 -0.95
N VAL A 114 -7.48 -13.17 -0.75
CA VAL A 114 -7.18 -12.18 0.29
C VAL A 114 -7.96 -10.88 0.06
N ASP A 115 -7.94 -10.36 -1.16
CA ASP A 115 -8.65 -9.12 -1.53
C ASP A 115 -10.16 -9.24 -1.29
N ALA A 116 -10.73 -10.39 -1.67
CA ALA A 116 -12.13 -10.69 -1.39
C ALA A 116 -12.43 -10.81 0.11
N ALA A 117 -11.52 -11.41 0.89
CA ALA A 117 -11.67 -11.51 2.34
C ALA A 117 -11.60 -10.12 3.01
N PHE A 118 -10.61 -9.31 2.67
CA PHE A 118 -10.49 -7.94 3.16
C PHE A 118 -11.70 -7.10 2.79
N THR A 119 -12.18 -7.20 1.54
CA THR A 119 -13.40 -6.50 1.10
C THR A 119 -14.62 -6.90 1.93
N ARG A 120 -14.84 -8.19 2.20
CA ARG A 120 -15.94 -8.65 3.08
C ARG A 120 -15.79 -8.13 4.51
N MET A 121 -14.58 -8.16 5.06
CA MET A 121 -14.29 -7.67 6.40
C MET A 121 -14.56 -6.17 6.53
N ALA A 122 -14.13 -5.36 5.56
CA ALA A 122 -14.35 -3.91 5.54
C ALA A 122 -15.82 -3.53 5.35
N ALA A 123 -16.59 -4.32 4.62
CA ALA A 123 -18.03 -4.11 4.45
C ALA A 123 -18.84 -4.37 5.75
N SER A 124 -18.26 -5.05 6.74
CA SER A 124 -18.95 -5.32 8.01
C SER A 124 -18.92 -4.11 8.94
N SER A 125 -20.10 -3.72 9.44
CA SER A 125 -20.28 -2.61 10.38
C SER A 125 -21.34 -2.93 11.45
N GLY A 126 -21.36 -2.18 12.55
CA GLY A 126 -22.33 -2.36 13.63
C GLY A 126 -22.14 -3.64 14.45
N LYS A 127 -23.22 -4.09 15.10
CA LYS A 127 -23.23 -5.25 16.00
C LYS A 127 -22.84 -6.52 15.23
N GLY A 128 -21.83 -7.24 15.72
CA GLY A 128 -21.33 -8.48 15.10
C GLY A 128 -20.20 -8.28 14.09
N SER A 129 -19.88 -7.05 13.67
CA SER A 129 -18.77 -6.77 12.75
C SER A 129 -17.42 -7.27 13.26
N ARG A 130 -17.16 -7.14 14.57
CA ARG A 130 -15.94 -7.69 15.20
C ARG A 130 -15.80 -9.19 14.94
N GLN A 131 -16.89 -9.95 15.05
CA GLN A 131 -16.88 -11.40 14.86
C GLN A 131 -16.59 -11.75 13.40
N VAL A 132 -17.23 -11.07 12.45
CA VAL A 132 -16.98 -11.25 11.01
C VAL A 132 -15.50 -11.01 10.66
N LYS A 133 -14.90 -9.95 11.23
CA LYS A 133 -13.48 -9.63 11.03
C LYS A 133 -12.57 -10.67 11.63
N LEU A 134 -12.88 -11.12 12.85
CA LEU A 134 -12.13 -12.15 13.55
C LEU A 134 -12.16 -13.49 12.80
N ASP A 135 -13.33 -13.92 12.33
CA ASP A 135 -13.48 -15.16 11.55
C ASP A 135 -12.77 -15.06 10.19
N GLY A 136 -12.83 -13.89 9.55
CA GLY A 136 -12.06 -13.61 8.33
C GLY A 136 -10.55 -13.73 8.54
N MET A 137 -10.03 -13.17 9.65
CA MET A 137 -8.62 -13.31 10.01
C MET A 137 -8.23 -14.75 10.33
N ARG A 138 -9.04 -15.46 11.13
CA ARG A 138 -8.80 -16.89 11.44
C ARG A 138 -8.70 -17.72 10.17
N ALA A 139 -9.62 -17.52 9.23
CA ALA A 139 -9.61 -18.23 7.95
C ALA A 139 -8.34 -17.93 7.13
N LEU A 140 -7.97 -16.65 6.99
CA LEU A 140 -6.74 -16.27 6.27
C LEU A 140 -5.48 -16.83 6.93
N LEU A 141 -5.36 -16.72 8.25
CA LEU A 141 -4.19 -17.18 9.00
C LEU A 141 -4.10 -18.71 9.06
N ALA A 142 -5.22 -19.43 9.01
CA ALA A 142 -5.24 -20.89 9.04
C ALA A 142 -4.62 -21.51 7.78
N ASP A 143 -4.84 -20.90 6.61
CA ASP A 143 -4.26 -21.34 5.33
C ASP A 143 -2.88 -20.73 5.06
N ALA A 144 -2.53 -19.61 5.72
CA ALA A 144 -1.26 -18.92 5.53
C ALA A 144 -0.08 -19.75 6.05
N ASP A 145 1.01 -19.75 5.29
CA ASP A 145 2.31 -20.09 5.88
C ASP A 145 2.85 -18.96 6.77
N PRO A 146 3.90 -19.20 7.58
CA PRO A 146 4.41 -18.19 8.50
C PRO A 146 4.80 -16.87 7.83
N LEU A 147 5.40 -16.92 6.64
CA LEU A 147 5.86 -15.72 5.93
C LEU A 147 4.67 -14.96 5.33
N GLU A 148 3.69 -15.67 4.80
CA GLU A 148 2.43 -15.06 4.36
C GLU A 148 1.72 -14.36 5.53
N ALA A 149 1.64 -15.01 6.69
CA ALA A 149 1.01 -14.45 7.88
C ALA A 149 1.72 -13.17 8.37
N LYS A 150 3.05 -13.15 8.35
CA LYS A 150 3.86 -11.95 8.65
C LYS A 150 3.38 -10.75 7.86
N TYR A 151 3.27 -10.92 6.54
CA TYR A 151 2.95 -9.82 5.64
C TYR A 151 1.45 -9.51 5.59
N LEU A 152 0.57 -10.51 5.76
CA LEU A 152 -0.86 -10.26 5.94
C LEU A 152 -1.11 -9.32 7.12
N ILE A 153 -0.53 -9.61 8.28
CA ILE A 153 -0.72 -8.77 9.46
C ILE A 153 -0.15 -7.38 9.25
N ARG A 154 1.05 -7.28 8.68
CA ARG A 154 1.66 -5.98 8.39
C ARG A 154 0.84 -5.13 7.41
N ILE A 155 0.18 -5.75 6.44
CA ILE A 155 -0.77 -5.07 5.55
C ILE A 155 -2.01 -4.63 6.34
N ILE A 156 -2.59 -5.50 7.17
CA ILE A 156 -3.76 -5.20 8.00
C ILE A 156 -3.48 -4.03 8.95
N THR A 157 -2.29 -3.98 9.55
CA THR A 157 -1.88 -2.94 10.50
C THR A 157 -1.31 -1.70 9.84
N SER A 158 -1.21 -1.66 8.51
CA SER A 158 -0.61 -0.55 7.75
C SER A 158 0.85 -0.26 8.12
N ASP A 159 1.63 -1.30 8.41
CA ASP A 159 3.01 -1.21 8.88
C ASP A 159 3.90 -2.30 8.25
N LEU A 160 4.23 -2.17 6.97
CA LEU A 160 5.03 -3.17 6.23
C LEU A 160 6.47 -3.35 6.72
N ARG A 161 7.11 -2.27 7.21
CA ARG A 161 8.50 -2.26 7.68
C ARG A 161 9.53 -2.87 6.70
N VAL A 162 9.33 -2.72 5.39
CA VAL A 162 10.29 -3.24 4.37
C VAL A 162 11.13 -2.13 3.71
N GLY A 163 10.85 -0.87 4.03
CA GLY A 163 11.50 0.28 3.41
C GLY A 163 11.16 0.46 1.93
N LEU A 164 9.99 -0.04 1.49
CA LEU A 164 9.40 0.24 0.19
C LEU A 164 8.49 1.46 0.34
N LYS A 165 8.98 2.62 -0.09
CA LYS A 165 8.18 3.85 -0.16
C LYS A 165 7.39 3.86 -1.47
N GLU A 166 6.27 4.58 -1.50
CA GLU A 166 5.42 4.68 -2.70
C GLU A 166 6.20 5.16 -3.93
N GLY A 167 7.05 6.19 -3.80
CA GLY A 167 7.90 6.64 -4.90
C GLY A 167 8.87 5.58 -5.46
N LEU A 168 9.28 4.59 -4.65
CA LEU A 168 10.09 3.46 -5.10
C LEU A 168 9.24 2.40 -5.82
N LEU A 169 7.99 2.21 -5.40
CA LEU A 169 7.03 1.38 -6.11
C LEU A 169 6.69 1.98 -7.49
N GLU A 170 6.51 3.30 -7.58
CA GLU A 170 6.31 4.02 -8.85
C GLU A 170 7.50 3.84 -9.79
N GLU A 171 8.74 3.99 -9.28
CA GLU A 171 9.96 3.70 -10.05
C GLU A 171 10.02 2.24 -10.53
N ALA A 172 9.53 1.30 -9.72
CA ALA A 172 9.48 -0.11 -10.08
C ALA A 172 8.40 -0.40 -11.14
N ILE A 173 7.23 0.24 -11.06
CA ILE A 173 6.18 0.17 -12.08
C ILE A 173 6.70 0.72 -13.42
N ALA A 174 7.32 1.91 -13.38
CA ALA A 174 7.96 2.53 -14.54
C ALA A 174 8.96 1.59 -15.21
N LYS A 175 9.86 0.99 -14.41
CA LYS A 175 10.83 0.00 -14.90
C LYS A 175 10.18 -1.30 -15.39
N ALA A 176 9.10 -1.76 -14.76
CA ALA A 176 8.45 -3.02 -15.10
C ALA A 176 7.82 -2.99 -16.50
N PHE A 177 7.26 -1.84 -16.87
CA PHE A 177 6.43 -1.68 -18.07
C PHE A 177 6.97 -0.63 -19.04
N ASP A 178 8.24 -0.27 -18.93
CA ASP A 178 8.94 0.69 -19.81
C ASP A 178 8.18 2.02 -19.98
N ALA A 179 7.67 2.55 -18.86
CA ALA A 179 6.92 3.80 -18.81
C ALA A 179 7.77 4.94 -18.22
N PRO A 180 7.59 6.20 -18.66
CA PRO A 180 8.23 7.34 -18.01
C PRO A 180 7.81 7.45 -16.55
N VAL A 181 8.76 7.53 -15.62
CA VAL A 181 8.46 7.59 -14.17
C VAL A 181 7.59 8.78 -13.80
N GLU A 182 7.77 9.92 -14.48
CA GLU A 182 6.94 11.11 -14.27
C GLU A 182 5.49 10.92 -14.75
N ALA A 183 5.28 10.12 -15.80
CA ALA A 183 3.93 9.76 -16.24
C ALA A 183 3.23 8.84 -15.22
N VAL A 184 3.97 7.89 -14.61
CA VAL A 184 3.46 7.03 -13.54
C VAL A 184 3.10 7.86 -12.29
N ARG A 185 3.99 8.75 -11.85
CA ARG A 185 3.75 9.68 -10.73
C ARG A 185 2.54 10.57 -10.97
N ARG A 186 2.44 11.16 -12.16
CA ARG A 186 1.29 12.00 -12.54
C ARG A 186 0.01 11.18 -12.51
N ALA A 187 -0.01 9.98 -13.08
CA ALA A 187 -1.19 9.12 -13.06
C ALA A 187 -1.58 8.72 -11.63
N ASN A 188 -0.60 8.38 -10.76
CA ASN A 188 -0.86 8.04 -9.36
C ASN A 188 -1.37 9.24 -8.55
N MET A 189 -0.85 10.43 -8.82
CA MET A 189 -1.41 11.66 -8.26
C MET A 189 -2.88 11.83 -8.65
N LEU A 190 -3.26 11.62 -9.91
CA LEU A 190 -4.63 11.88 -10.39
C LEU A 190 -5.65 10.80 -9.98
N VAL A 191 -5.23 9.53 -9.99
CA VAL A 191 -6.10 8.36 -9.80
C VAL A 191 -6.12 7.89 -8.34
N SER A 192 -5.04 8.13 -7.60
CA SER A 192 -4.82 7.72 -6.20
C SER A 192 -5.05 6.23 -5.96
N ASP A 193 -4.62 5.43 -6.93
CA ASP A 193 -4.73 3.98 -6.92
C ASP A 193 -3.56 3.40 -7.70
N VAL A 194 -2.45 3.19 -6.98
CA VAL A 194 -1.20 2.69 -7.57
C VAL A 194 -1.38 1.34 -8.27
N GLY A 195 -2.35 0.53 -7.85
CA GLY A 195 -2.69 -0.73 -8.49
C GLY A 195 -3.28 -0.52 -9.88
N MET A 196 -4.25 0.39 -9.99
CA MET A 196 -4.81 0.79 -11.29
C MET A 196 -3.74 1.44 -12.19
N VAL A 197 -2.88 2.29 -11.62
CA VAL A 197 -1.79 2.94 -12.36
C VAL A 197 -0.78 1.92 -12.90
N ALA A 198 -0.49 0.86 -12.16
CA ALA A 198 0.37 -0.21 -12.65
C ALA A 198 -0.22 -0.92 -13.89
N VAL A 199 -1.54 -1.13 -13.89
CA VAL A 199 -2.27 -1.67 -15.05
C VAL A 199 -2.26 -0.69 -16.22
N MET A 200 -2.48 0.61 -15.96
CA MET A 200 -2.35 1.66 -16.99
C MET A 200 -0.95 1.71 -17.60
N ALA A 201 0.09 1.60 -16.78
CA ALA A 201 1.47 1.56 -17.25
C ALA A 201 1.73 0.35 -18.15
N ARG A 202 1.25 -0.84 -17.75
CA ARG A 202 1.35 -2.07 -18.55
C ARG A 202 0.72 -1.93 -19.93
N HIS A 203 -0.43 -1.26 -20.01
CA HIS A 203 -1.18 -1.11 -21.26
C HIS A 203 -0.81 0.16 -22.05
N GLY A 204 0.13 0.97 -21.55
CA GLY A 204 0.54 2.21 -22.21
C GLY A 204 -0.55 3.30 -22.20
N THR A 205 -1.44 3.29 -21.21
CA THR A 205 -2.61 4.19 -21.12
C THR A 205 -2.50 5.15 -19.92
N LEU A 206 -1.30 5.64 -19.61
CA LEU A 206 -1.10 6.59 -18.50
C LEU A 206 -1.61 8.01 -18.84
N ASP A 207 -1.71 8.33 -20.12
CA ASP A 207 -2.17 9.61 -20.66
C ASP A 207 -3.67 9.86 -20.40
N VAL A 208 -4.47 8.79 -20.35
CA VAL A 208 -5.91 8.89 -20.04
C VAL A 208 -6.21 9.01 -18.54
N ALA A 209 -5.19 8.98 -17.68
CA ALA A 209 -5.37 9.16 -16.23
C ALA A 209 -5.98 10.53 -15.93
N THR A 210 -7.11 10.53 -15.23
CA THR A 210 -7.88 11.71 -14.86
C THR A 210 -8.22 11.70 -13.38
N LEU A 211 -8.52 12.88 -12.84
CA LEU A 211 -9.08 13.03 -11.51
C LEU A 211 -10.33 12.18 -11.36
N THR A 212 -10.36 11.37 -10.32
CA THR A 212 -11.53 10.57 -9.96
C THR A 212 -12.20 11.21 -8.74
N LEU A 213 -13.47 11.56 -8.89
CA LEU A 213 -14.22 12.20 -7.81
C LEU A 213 -14.29 11.28 -6.58
N PHE A 214 -14.14 11.87 -5.39
CA PHE A 214 -14.03 11.21 -4.09
C PHE A 214 -12.77 10.35 -3.89
N ARG A 215 -11.78 10.47 -4.77
CA ARG A 215 -10.43 9.96 -4.53
C ARG A 215 -9.50 11.15 -4.27
N PRO A 216 -8.95 11.31 -3.06
CA PRO A 216 -8.08 12.44 -2.77
C PRO A 216 -6.80 12.35 -3.60
N PHE A 217 -6.36 13.45 -4.21
CA PHE A 217 -5.06 13.53 -4.88
C PHE A 217 -4.03 14.27 -4.03
N HIS A 218 -2.74 13.99 -4.25
CA HIS A 218 -1.66 14.68 -3.56
C HIS A 218 -1.68 16.18 -3.84
N PHE A 219 -1.51 16.99 -2.80
CA PHE A 219 -1.46 18.43 -2.94
C PHE A 219 -0.22 18.87 -3.74
N MET A 220 -0.42 19.79 -4.70
CA MET A 220 0.71 20.52 -5.29
C MET A 220 1.42 21.31 -4.19
N LEU A 221 2.71 21.09 -4.03
CA LEU A 221 3.55 21.80 -3.05
C LEU A 221 4.16 23.05 -3.68
N ALA A 222 4.56 24.00 -2.83
CA ALA A 222 5.25 25.21 -3.24
C ALA A 222 6.71 25.16 -2.79
N GLU A 223 7.60 25.75 -3.57
CA GLU A 223 8.97 26.04 -3.14
C GLU A 223 9.00 27.37 -2.37
N THR A 224 9.88 27.46 -1.38
CA THR A 224 10.11 28.72 -0.66
C THR A 224 10.93 29.64 -1.54
N VAL A 225 10.48 30.89 -1.63
CA VAL A 225 11.16 31.98 -2.34
C VAL A 225 11.70 32.95 -1.29
N PHE A 226 12.94 33.39 -1.44
CA PHE A 226 13.61 34.28 -0.49
C PHE A 226 13.75 35.73 -0.98
N SER A 227 13.48 36.00 -2.27
CA SER A 227 13.47 37.35 -2.82
C SER A 227 12.33 37.56 -3.84
N PRO A 228 11.83 38.80 -4.04
CA PRO A 228 10.79 39.08 -5.03
C PRO A 228 11.18 38.78 -6.48
N GLU A 229 12.48 38.73 -6.79
CA GLU A 229 13.02 38.53 -8.13
C GLU A 229 13.16 37.05 -8.52
N GLU A 230 13.39 36.18 -7.53
CA GLU A 230 13.60 34.73 -7.73
C GLU A 230 12.55 34.06 -8.61
N PRO A 231 11.23 34.32 -8.49
CA PRO A 231 10.23 33.66 -9.33
C PRO A 231 10.27 34.10 -10.81
N PHE A 232 10.94 35.21 -11.12
CA PHE A 232 11.11 35.71 -12.49
C PHE A 232 12.41 35.22 -13.14
N GLU A 233 13.26 34.50 -12.40
CA GLU A 233 14.42 33.84 -12.95
C GLU A 233 14.00 32.70 -13.91
N PRO A 234 14.84 32.34 -14.89
CA PRO A 234 14.55 31.20 -15.76
C PRO A 234 14.31 29.95 -14.91
N LEU A 235 13.17 29.31 -15.08
CA LEU A 235 12.85 28.06 -14.40
C LEU A 235 13.75 26.95 -14.97
N GLY A 236 14.93 26.77 -14.40
CA GLY A 236 15.92 25.78 -14.82
C GLY A 236 15.55 24.32 -14.51
N ARG A 237 14.26 23.98 -14.43
CA ARG A 237 13.79 22.67 -13.93
C ARG A 237 12.62 22.13 -14.77
N GLY A 238 12.91 21.77 -16.03
CA GLY A 238 12.00 20.99 -16.87
C GLY A 238 12.53 20.84 -18.30
N GLU A 239 12.33 19.68 -18.93
CA GLU A 239 12.52 19.50 -20.36
C GLU A 239 11.43 20.30 -21.10
N GLY A 240 11.72 21.58 -21.33
CA GLY A 240 10.86 22.53 -22.02
C GLY A 240 11.49 23.92 -21.91
N ASP A 241 11.44 24.68 -23.00
CA ASP A 241 11.93 26.05 -23.15
C ASP A 241 11.11 27.05 -22.30
N GLY A 242 11.02 26.79 -21.00
CA GLY A 242 10.26 27.57 -20.03
C GLY A 242 10.95 28.89 -19.79
N GLY A 243 10.71 29.86 -20.69
CA GLY A 243 11.16 31.22 -20.56
C GLY A 243 10.83 31.82 -19.19
N ARG A 244 11.49 32.95 -18.88
CA ARG A 244 11.26 33.69 -17.63
C ARG A 244 9.77 34.00 -17.48
N PRO A 245 9.12 33.63 -16.37
CA PRO A 245 7.74 34.06 -16.10
C PRO A 245 7.67 35.58 -16.20
N THR A 246 6.70 36.12 -16.94
CA THR A 246 6.52 37.58 -17.09
C THR A 246 5.53 38.17 -16.09
N SER A 247 4.77 37.32 -15.41
CA SER A 247 3.74 37.70 -14.45
C SER A 247 3.45 36.54 -13.49
N LEU A 248 3.00 36.85 -12.28
CA LEU A 248 2.67 35.89 -11.23
C LEU A 248 1.24 36.11 -10.75
N PHE A 249 0.57 35.01 -10.37
CA PHE A 249 -0.63 35.07 -9.52
C PHE A 249 -0.17 35.02 -8.06
N VAL A 250 -0.67 35.95 -7.25
CA VAL A 250 -0.31 36.05 -5.83
C VAL A 250 -1.57 35.91 -5.00
N GLU A 251 -1.52 35.00 -4.03
CA GLU A 251 -2.58 34.74 -3.07
C GLU A 251 -2.00 34.81 -1.65
N ASP A 252 -2.83 35.16 -0.66
CA ASP A 252 -2.42 35.13 0.74
C ASP A 252 -2.11 33.70 1.18
N LYS A 253 -0.95 33.50 1.82
CA LYS A 253 -0.62 32.21 2.45
C LYS A 253 -1.31 32.12 3.80
N TYR A 254 -2.50 31.53 3.82
CA TYR A 254 -3.25 31.31 5.06
C TYR A 254 -2.50 30.39 6.05
N ASP A 255 -2.60 30.72 7.34
CA ASP A 255 -2.17 29.86 8.44
C ASP A 255 -3.34 28.99 8.89
N GLY A 256 -3.41 27.76 8.38
CA GLY A 256 -4.52 26.86 8.62
C GLY A 256 -4.33 25.47 8.03
N ILE A 257 -5.43 24.73 7.93
CA ILE A 257 -5.44 23.36 7.38
C ILE A 257 -5.80 23.44 5.90
N ARG A 258 -4.91 22.90 5.04
CA ARG A 258 -5.21 22.72 3.63
C ARG A 258 -6.24 21.61 3.46
N ALA A 259 -7.35 21.90 2.81
CA ALA A 259 -8.40 20.93 2.54
C ALA A 259 -8.58 20.70 1.04
N GLN A 260 -8.95 19.47 0.66
CA GLN A 260 -9.41 19.12 -0.68
C GLN A 260 -10.87 18.68 -0.56
N VAL A 261 -11.76 19.36 -1.27
CA VAL A 261 -13.20 19.11 -1.22
C VAL A 261 -13.64 18.48 -2.54
N HIS A 262 -14.35 17.36 -2.45
CA HIS A 262 -14.98 16.69 -3.59
C HIS A 262 -16.49 16.87 -3.43
N TYR A 263 -17.20 17.21 -4.51
CA TYR A 263 -18.66 17.39 -4.46
C TYR A 263 -19.26 16.96 -5.79
N ASP A 264 -20.25 16.06 -5.76
CA ASP A 264 -20.94 15.57 -6.97
C ASP A 264 -22.30 16.23 -7.23
N GLY A 265 -22.67 17.23 -6.43
CA GLY A 265 -24.02 17.83 -6.45
C GLY A 265 -24.96 17.28 -5.39
N THR A 266 -24.64 16.14 -4.77
CA THR A 266 -25.48 15.49 -3.75
C THR A 266 -24.70 15.01 -2.53
N ARG A 267 -23.42 14.69 -2.71
CA ARG A 267 -22.51 14.22 -1.68
C ARG A 267 -21.26 15.09 -1.66
N LEU A 268 -20.88 15.49 -0.45
CA LEU A 268 -19.57 16.05 -0.11
C LEU A 268 -18.61 14.91 0.28
#